data_AF-A0AAW6NKA4-F1
#
_entry.id   AF-A0AAW6NKA4-F1
#
_cell.length_a   1.000
_cell.length_b   1.000
_cell.length_c   1.000
_cell.angle_alpha   90.00
_cell.angle_beta   90.00
_cell.angle_gamma   90.00
#
_symmetry.space_group_name_H-M   'P 1'
#
loop_
_entity.id
_entity.type
_entity.pdbx_description
1 polymer ?
#
loop_
_entity_poly.entity_id
_entity_poly.type
_entity_poly.pdbx_seq_one_letter_code
_entity_poly.pdbx_strand_id
1 'polypeptide(L)'
;KEVLALTADVSSFFHELNPGFMQDPAFIKLIGVELDQSQTRVHQLFITALEAWAKLTPLGKGLPVGLPASAVVANAALFKLDQFIEQQVVPLYYGRYVDDILLVMENTSKIKNTYQFWDWIFNRDGGKDLFKWEHMDNPKEQAILFKPDYLETCSSRIVFTNNKNKLFVLSGAAGIALVNAISEQINQRASEWRSLPNLPDSAESVATDLLKATSHIGEQADNLRKTDALTLHRASFALNLRDYEAYERDLPPDSWKEHRHAFFDAVTGHLLTPIKFFELAQYLPRIIRMAVACEDFSYLGKMIKALNKLTETVKDHCTISIKALQSSLQYQQHEWWKTLYDAVAESIISSFPHKLCGEGENAWDEFCNTLQFKKHLESSLLKLVGRSGLQGAHTRLFSYDLAHIPLRFIGLPKEMVSQRGIVERSKLITSDAHELLHGDIVEGIRILVHWLRFKRGIPAGLNFATRPFSLNELYLIAPDPFNSLHCAKLSQVMQALRGFELTKYKMPHWDKSKRVLQIPDGEPKPKHTIAVSSWETSGPSFVAAVMNKPDPDSRRRYQRLSRLINELISRPDNSGYLILPELA
;
A
#
# COMPACT_ATOMS: atom_id res chain seq x y z
N LYS A 1 12.17 -2.80 36.04
CA LYS A 1 13.50 -3.21 35.54
C LYS A 1 14.11 -2.06 34.77
N GLU A 2 15.42 -1.88 34.81
CA GLU A 2 16.12 -0.97 33.90
C GLU A 2 16.28 -1.68 32.56
N VAL A 3 15.81 -1.06 31.48
CA VAL A 3 15.73 -1.69 30.17
C VAL A 3 16.49 -0.84 29.15
N LEU A 4 17.26 -1.49 28.28
CA LEU A 4 17.85 -0.88 27.10
C LEU A 4 17.00 -1.24 25.89
N ALA A 5 16.71 -0.26 25.04
CA ALA A 5 16.14 -0.50 23.72
C ALA A 5 17.08 0.09 22.66
N LEU A 6 17.55 -0.74 21.73
CA LEU A 6 18.31 -0.31 20.56
C LEU A 6 17.39 -0.33 19.34
N THR A 7 17.36 0.78 18.61
CA THR A 7 16.88 0.81 17.21
C THR A 7 18.08 0.95 16.29
N ALA A 8 18.22 0.06 15.30
CA ALA A 8 19.30 0.08 14.32
C ALA A 8 18.73 -0.14 12.91
N ASP A 9 19.41 0.42 11.90
CA ASP A 9 19.06 0.30 10.48
C ASP A 9 20.33 0.04 9.67
N VAL A 10 20.23 -0.80 8.63
CA VAL A 10 21.34 -1.13 7.73
C VAL A 10 21.46 -0.05 6.65
N SER A 11 22.66 0.51 6.49
CA SER A 11 22.89 1.53 5.47
C SER A 11 22.94 0.95 4.07
N SER A 12 22.09 1.48 3.19
CA SER A 12 22.02 1.15 1.76
C SER A 12 21.84 -0.34 1.49
N PHE A 13 21.09 -1.05 2.34
CA PHE A 13 21.08 -2.51 2.42
C PHE A 13 20.93 -3.22 1.07
N PHE A 14 19.86 -2.92 0.33
CA PHE A 14 19.63 -3.53 -0.99
C PHE A 14 20.72 -3.19 -2.01
N HIS A 15 21.36 -2.02 -1.94
CA HIS A 15 22.36 -1.58 -2.93
C HIS A 15 23.75 -2.21 -2.69
N GLU A 16 23.99 -2.72 -1.49
CA GLU A 16 25.28 -3.28 -1.08
C GLU A 16 25.27 -4.82 -1.00
N LEU A 17 24.11 -5.45 -1.23
CA LEU A 17 23.97 -6.90 -1.18
C LEU A 17 24.12 -7.55 -2.56
N ASN A 18 24.94 -8.59 -2.63
CA ASN A 18 25.10 -9.43 -3.81
C ASN A 18 24.36 -10.77 -3.58
N PRO A 19 23.41 -11.18 -4.44
CA PRO A 19 22.64 -12.42 -4.26
C PRO A 19 23.47 -13.70 -4.37
N GLY A 20 24.72 -13.65 -4.84
CA GLY A 20 25.57 -14.82 -5.08
C GLY A 20 25.79 -15.74 -3.87
N PHE A 21 25.75 -15.22 -2.63
CA PHE A 21 25.89 -16.06 -1.42
C PHE A 21 24.80 -17.15 -1.31
N MET A 22 23.63 -16.93 -1.92
CA MET A 22 22.54 -17.91 -1.92
C MET A 22 22.89 -19.20 -2.67
N GLN A 23 23.92 -19.17 -3.52
CA GLN A 23 24.43 -20.35 -4.24
C GLN A 23 25.59 -21.04 -3.50
N ASP A 24 26.10 -20.46 -2.41
CA ASP A 24 27.19 -21.07 -1.63
C ASP A 24 26.69 -22.36 -0.94
N PRO A 25 27.28 -23.53 -1.24
CA PRO A 25 26.92 -24.79 -0.58
C PRO A 25 27.02 -24.73 0.94
N ALA A 26 27.96 -23.95 1.50
CA ALA A 26 28.10 -23.77 2.93
C ALA A 26 26.92 -23.00 3.52
N PHE A 27 26.43 -21.97 2.80
CA PHE A 27 25.25 -21.22 3.21
C PHE A 27 23.97 -22.06 3.14
N ILE A 28 23.76 -22.80 2.05
CA ILE A 28 22.58 -23.67 1.88
C ILE A 28 22.52 -24.71 3.01
N LYS A 29 23.67 -25.32 3.33
CA LYS A 29 23.78 -26.26 4.46
C LYS A 29 23.51 -25.59 5.80
N LEU A 30 24.02 -24.36 6.00
CA LEU A 30 23.84 -23.59 7.23
C LEU A 30 22.36 -23.30 7.53
N ILE A 31 21.57 -22.96 6.52
CA ILE A 31 20.13 -22.67 6.67
C ILE A 31 19.26 -23.94 6.69
N GLY A 32 19.87 -25.12 6.51
CA GLY A 32 19.17 -26.41 6.57
C GLY A 32 18.20 -26.67 5.42
N VAL A 33 18.47 -26.11 4.23
CA VAL A 33 17.62 -26.28 3.05
C VAL A 33 18.17 -27.41 2.17
N GLU A 34 17.30 -28.36 1.82
CA GLU A 34 17.57 -29.39 0.82
C GLU A 34 16.76 -29.09 -0.45
N LEU A 35 17.43 -29.03 -1.60
CA LEU A 35 16.80 -28.76 -2.89
C LEU A 35 16.87 -30.01 -3.77
N ASP A 36 15.74 -30.36 -4.38
CA ASP A 36 15.74 -31.36 -5.46
C ASP A 36 16.39 -30.80 -6.75
N GLN A 37 16.51 -31.64 -7.77
CA GLN A 37 17.16 -31.25 -9.03
C GLN A 37 16.43 -30.11 -9.76
N SER A 38 15.10 -30.11 -9.74
CA SER A 38 14.28 -29.07 -10.38
C SER A 38 14.40 -27.75 -9.63
N GLN A 39 14.26 -27.80 -8.30
CA GLN A 39 14.39 -26.67 -7.40
C GLN A 39 15.79 -26.05 -7.48
N THR A 40 16.85 -26.87 -7.56
CA THR A 40 18.23 -26.40 -7.74
C THR A 40 18.39 -25.58 -9.03
N ARG A 41 17.81 -26.05 -10.14
CA ARG A 41 17.87 -25.32 -11.42
C ARG A 41 17.13 -24.00 -11.35
N VAL A 42 15.92 -23.99 -10.77
CA VAL A 42 15.13 -22.77 -10.59
C VAL A 42 15.85 -21.78 -9.69
N HIS A 43 16.43 -22.24 -8.58
CA HIS A 43 17.23 -21.43 -7.66
C HIS A 43 18.43 -20.78 -8.35
N GLN A 44 19.19 -21.56 -9.12
CA GLN A 44 20.31 -21.05 -9.91
C GLN A 44 19.87 -19.98 -10.92
N LEU A 45 18.83 -20.27 -11.72
CA LEU A 45 18.28 -19.31 -12.69
C LEU A 45 17.83 -18.01 -12.03
N PHE A 46 17.16 -18.11 -10.88
CA PHE A 46 16.67 -16.96 -10.14
C PHE A 46 17.82 -16.07 -9.66
N ILE A 47 18.85 -16.64 -9.02
CA ILE A 47 20.00 -15.87 -8.53
C ILE A 47 20.79 -15.27 -9.69
N THR A 48 21.04 -16.03 -10.76
CA THR A 48 21.73 -15.52 -11.95
C THR A 48 20.96 -14.38 -12.62
N ALA A 49 19.62 -14.40 -12.61
CA ALA A 49 18.82 -13.29 -13.11
C ALA A 49 19.01 -12.01 -12.28
N LEU A 50 19.11 -12.13 -10.95
CA LEU A 50 19.38 -10.99 -10.07
C LEU A 50 20.79 -10.42 -10.29
N GLU A 51 21.80 -11.28 -10.46
CA GLU A 51 23.16 -10.86 -10.77
C GLU A 51 23.25 -10.18 -12.15
N ALA A 52 22.54 -10.71 -13.15
CA ALA A 52 22.46 -10.12 -14.48
C ALA A 52 21.80 -8.73 -14.43
N TRP A 53 20.73 -8.58 -13.65
CA TRP A 53 20.11 -7.29 -13.40
C TRP A 53 21.10 -6.32 -12.74
N ALA A 54 21.79 -6.76 -11.69
CA ALA A 54 22.73 -5.92 -10.93
C ALA A 54 23.84 -5.35 -11.83
N LYS A 55 24.38 -6.17 -12.74
CA LYS A 55 25.40 -5.77 -13.73
C LYS A 55 24.94 -4.69 -14.71
N LEU A 56 23.63 -4.59 -14.96
CA LEU A 56 23.04 -3.56 -15.82
C LEU A 56 22.76 -2.24 -15.07
N THR A 57 22.86 -2.25 -13.73
CA THR A 57 22.69 -1.03 -12.94
C THR A 57 23.99 -0.21 -12.93
N PRO A 58 23.91 1.12 -12.71
CA PRO A 58 25.12 1.94 -12.60
C PRO A 58 26.06 1.55 -11.44
N LEU A 59 25.56 0.82 -10.44
CA LEU A 59 26.38 0.35 -9.32
C LEU A 59 27.08 -0.99 -9.63
N GLY A 60 26.61 -1.75 -10.63
CA GLY A 60 27.11 -3.08 -10.95
C GLY A 60 26.87 -4.14 -9.86
N LYS A 61 26.12 -3.79 -8.80
CA LYS A 61 25.83 -4.60 -7.61
C LYS A 61 24.46 -4.22 -7.03
N GLY A 62 24.00 -5.00 -6.05
CA GLY A 62 22.76 -4.76 -5.34
C GLY A 62 21.60 -5.63 -5.80
N LEU A 63 20.47 -5.45 -5.13
CA LEU A 63 19.20 -6.09 -5.40
C LEU A 63 18.17 -5.06 -5.91
N PRO A 64 17.24 -5.47 -6.79
CA PRO A 64 16.17 -4.61 -7.25
C PRO A 64 15.23 -4.26 -6.11
N VAL A 65 15.14 -2.96 -5.79
CA VAL A 65 14.18 -2.44 -4.80
C VAL A 65 12.77 -2.53 -5.38
N GLY A 66 11.83 -3.05 -4.58
CA GLY A 66 10.44 -3.24 -4.99
C GLY A 66 10.12 -4.60 -5.60
N LEU A 67 11.12 -5.44 -5.89
CA LEU A 67 10.90 -6.85 -6.21
C LEU A 67 10.68 -7.64 -4.90
N PRO A 68 9.53 -8.29 -4.68
CA PRO A 68 9.27 -9.04 -3.43
C PRO A 68 10.32 -10.10 -3.15
N ALA A 69 10.86 -10.74 -4.20
CA ALA A 69 11.89 -11.75 -4.07
C ALA A 69 13.23 -11.19 -3.55
N SER A 70 13.53 -9.91 -3.79
CA SER A 70 14.70 -9.24 -3.19
C SER A 70 14.63 -9.22 -1.68
N ALA A 71 13.43 -9.05 -1.10
CA ALA A 71 13.26 -9.06 0.35
C ALA A 71 13.55 -10.44 0.95
N VAL A 72 13.28 -11.53 0.21
CA VAL A 72 13.64 -12.90 0.62
C VAL A 72 15.16 -13.05 0.68
N VAL A 73 15.86 -12.64 -0.39
CA VAL A 73 17.34 -12.70 -0.44
C VAL A 73 17.96 -11.80 0.64
N ALA A 74 17.44 -10.58 0.81
CA ALA A 74 17.90 -9.65 1.84
C ALA A 74 17.72 -10.23 3.26
N ASN A 75 16.57 -10.83 3.56
CA ASN A 75 16.36 -11.49 4.85
C ASN A 75 17.30 -12.68 5.06
N ALA A 76 17.52 -13.50 4.03
CA ALA A 76 18.42 -14.65 4.11
C ALA A 76 19.87 -14.25 4.43
N ALA A 77 20.33 -13.10 3.92
CA ALA A 77 21.66 -12.58 4.22
C ALA A 77 21.89 -12.31 5.72
N LEU A 78 20.83 -12.00 6.47
CA LEU A 78 20.87 -11.71 7.91
C LEU A 78 20.61 -12.94 8.79
N PHE A 79 20.55 -14.15 8.23
CA PHE A 79 20.28 -15.38 9.00
C PHE A 79 21.22 -15.56 10.19
N LYS A 80 22.54 -15.35 10.00
CA LYS A 80 23.51 -15.45 11.12
C LYS A 80 23.36 -14.35 12.16
N LEU A 81 22.91 -13.17 11.77
CA LEU A 81 22.61 -12.09 12.71
C LEU A 81 21.46 -12.52 13.63
N ASP A 82 20.37 -13.03 13.06
CA ASP A 82 19.22 -13.51 13.83
C ASP A 82 19.61 -14.65 14.76
N GLN A 83 20.32 -15.65 14.24
CA GLN A 83 20.79 -16.80 15.02
C GLN A 83 21.64 -16.34 16.22
N PHE A 84 22.58 -15.42 15.98
CA PHE A 84 23.46 -14.89 17.02
C PHE A 84 22.68 -14.09 18.07
N ILE A 85 21.71 -13.25 17.66
CA ILE A 85 20.90 -12.47 18.60
C ILE A 85 20.04 -13.40 19.45
N GLU A 86 19.36 -14.38 18.85
CA GLU A 86 18.49 -15.30 19.56
C GLU A 86 19.27 -16.21 20.53
N GLN A 87 20.43 -16.71 20.11
CA GLN A 87 21.17 -17.74 20.87
C GLN A 87 22.21 -17.17 21.83
N GLN A 88 22.86 -16.06 21.48
CA GLN A 88 24.00 -15.52 22.25
C GLN A 88 23.67 -14.21 22.98
N VAL A 89 22.85 -13.34 22.38
CA VAL A 89 22.41 -12.10 23.04
C VAL A 89 21.24 -12.38 24.00
N VAL A 90 20.30 -13.25 23.60
CA VAL A 90 19.12 -13.68 24.38
C VAL A 90 18.35 -12.47 24.96
N PRO A 91 17.84 -11.58 24.10
CA PRO A 91 17.18 -10.34 24.54
C PRO A 91 15.80 -10.59 25.15
N LEU A 92 15.26 -9.59 25.85
CA LEU A 92 13.86 -9.57 26.29
C LEU A 92 12.90 -9.53 25.10
N TYR A 93 13.31 -8.82 24.03
CA TYR A 93 12.58 -8.75 22.77
C TYR A 93 13.56 -8.52 21.62
N TYR A 94 13.33 -9.24 20.52
CA TYR A 94 13.98 -9.00 19.25
C TYR A 94 12.92 -8.97 18.15
N GLY A 95 12.92 -7.89 17.38
CA GLY A 95 12.11 -7.77 16.18
C GLY A 95 12.97 -7.20 15.06
N ARG A 96 12.91 -7.84 13.89
CA ARG A 96 13.57 -7.36 12.68
C ARG A 96 12.57 -7.34 11.53
N TYR A 97 12.51 -6.20 10.84
CA TYR A 97 11.74 -6.04 9.61
C TYR A 97 12.71 -5.68 8.48
N VAL A 98 13.20 -6.70 7.77
CA VAL A 98 14.27 -6.57 6.77
C VAL A 98 15.52 -5.93 7.38
N ASP A 99 15.79 -4.64 7.13
CA ASP A 99 16.92 -3.85 7.61
C ASP A 99 16.67 -3.16 8.96
N ASP A 100 15.40 -2.92 9.32
CA ASP A 100 15.03 -2.30 10.59
C ASP A 100 15.11 -3.30 11.75
N ILE A 101 15.89 -2.96 12.79
CA ILE A 101 16.10 -3.80 13.97
C ILE A 101 15.63 -3.07 15.24
N LEU A 102 14.84 -3.76 16.06
CA LEU A 102 14.53 -3.39 17.43
C LEU A 102 14.99 -4.49 18.39
N LEU A 103 15.88 -4.14 19.30
CA LEU A 103 16.46 -5.06 20.28
C LEU A 103 16.27 -4.50 21.69
N VAL A 104 15.66 -5.27 22.59
CA VAL A 104 15.36 -4.83 23.96
C VAL A 104 15.98 -5.81 24.96
N MET A 105 16.75 -5.30 25.92
CA MET A 105 17.43 -6.13 26.93
C MET A 105 17.41 -5.49 28.32
N GLU A 106 17.59 -6.30 29.35
CA GLU A 106 17.77 -5.80 30.72
C GLU A 106 19.16 -5.17 30.87
N ASN A 107 19.25 -3.97 31.48
CA ASN A 107 20.52 -3.26 31.65
C ASN A 107 21.35 -3.78 32.84
N THR A 108 21.69 -5.06 32.86
CA THR A 108 22.44 -5.64 33.99
C THR A 108 23.90 -5.12 34.06
N SER A 109 24.47 -4.73 32.92
CA SER A 109 25.86 -4.27 32.79
C SER A 109 26.05 -2.75 32.93
N LYS A 110 25.02 -1.99 33.33
CA LYS A 110 25.05 -0.52 33.46
C LYS A 110 25.57 0.20 32.21
N ILE A 111 25.16 -0.29 31.03
CA ILE A 111 25.49 0.30 29.72
C ILE A 111 24.82 1.67 29.62
N LYS A 112 25.55 2.68 29.15
CA LYS A 112 25.07 4.07 29.08
C LYS A 112 25.02 4.64 27.67
N ASN A 113 25.71 4.04 26.70
CA ASN A 113 25.81 4.56 25.35
C ASN A 113 25.93 3.45 24.30
N THR A 114 25.69 3.83 23.04
CA THR A 114 25.69 2.92 21.89
C THR A 114 27.02 2.19 21.69
N TYR A 115 28.16 2.84 21.97
CA TYR A 115 29.48 2.20 21.85
C TYR A 115 29.64 1.05 22.84
N GLN A 116 29.35 1.30 24.12
CA GLN A 116 29.37 0.27 25.17
C GLN A 116 28.41 -0.88 24.86
N PHE A 117 27.26 -0.57 24.26
CA PHE A 117 26.29 -1.58 23.85
C PHE A 117 26.84 -2.51 22.77
N TRP A 118 27.42 -1.96 21.70
CA TRP A 118 28.01 -2.77 20.63
C TRP A 118 29.27 -3.51 21.07
N ASP A 119 30.10 -2.90 21.91
CA ASP A 119 31.24 -3.60 22.51
C ASP A 119 30.79 -4.79 23.37
N TRP A 120 29.70 -4.64 24.12
CA TRP A 120 29.08 -5.74 24.86
C TRP A 120 28.54 -6.85 23.94
N ILE A 121 27.99 -6.49 22.77
CA ILE A 121 27.57 -7.47 21.75
C ILE A 121 28.78 -8.20 21.16
N PHE A 122 29.85 -7.49 20.79
CA PHE A 122 31.03 -8.08 20.15
C PHE A 122 31.72 -9.10 21.07
N ASN A 123 31.65 -8.88 22.38
CA ASN A 123 32.24 -9.76 23.39
C ASN A 123 31.37 -10.98 23.76
N ARG A 124 30.20 -11.18 23.12
CA ARG A 124 29.48 -12.46 23.18
C ARG A 124 30.20 -13.52 22.35
N ASP A 125 29.95 -14.79 22.65
CA ASP A 125 30.58 -15.91 21.93
C ASP A 125 30.23 -15.85 20.43
N GLY A 126 31.25 -15.89 19.57
CA GLY A 126 31.13 -15.73 18.11
C GLY A 126 30.91 -14.28 17.63
N GLY A 127 30.79 -13.30 18.53
CA GLY A 127 30.53 -11.90 18.17
C GLY A 127 31.66 -11.25 17.38
N LYS A 128 32.92 -11.50 17.75
CA LYS A 128 34.11 -10.96 17.06
C LYS A 128 34.32 -11.52 15.66
N ASP A 129 33.75 -12.69 15.39
CA ASP A 129 33.81 -13.32 14.07
C ASP A 129 32.82 -12.64 13.12
N LEU A 130 31.62 -12.32 13.64
CA LEU A 130 30.52 -11.72 12.86
C LEU A 130 30.61 -10.20 12.73
N PHE A 131 31.17 -9.49 13.71
CA PHE A 131 31.16 -8.03 13.74
C PHE A 131 32.56 -7.42 13.86
N LYS A 132 32.72 -6.25 13.23
CA LYS A 132 33.95 -5.44 13.33
C LYS A 132 33.61 -3.96 13.33
N TRP A 133 34.39 -3.17 14.08
CA TRP A 133 34.37 -1.72 13.95
C TRP A 133 34.99 -1.29 12.62
N GLU A 134 34.27 -0.50 11.85
CA GLU A 134 34.73 0.09 10.59
C GLU A 134 34.97 1.59 10.78
N HIS A 135 36.19 2.04 10.45
CA HIS A 135 36.56 3.45 10.49
C HIS A 135 36.07 4.14 9.21
N MET A 136 35.28 5.19 9.37
CA MET A 136 34.87 6.07 8.27
C MET A 136 35.81 7.28 8.19
N ASP A 137 35.86 7.92 7.02
CA ASP A 137 36.70 9.11 6.76
C ASP A 137 36.43 10.28 7.73
N ASN A 138 35.25 10.30 8.37
CA ASN A 138 34.90 11.25 9.42
C ASN A 138 35.11 10.61 10.82
N PRO A 139 36.02 11.12 11.67
CA PRO A 139 36.30 10.58 13.01
C PRO A 139 35.09 10.54 13.96
N LYS A 140 34.03 11.31 13.65
CA LYS A 140 32.77 11.34 14.42
C LYS A 140 31.77 10.25 14.00
N GLU A 141 32.04 9.51 12.94
CA GLU A 141 31.18 8.46 12.41
C GLU A 141 31.86 7.10 12.54
N GLN A 142 31.49 6.35 13.58
CA GLN A 142 31.86 4.94 13.71
C GLN A 142 30.75 4.08 13.09
N ALA A 143 31.16 3.00 12.41
CA ALA A 143 30.29 2.04 11.78
C ALA A 143 30.56 0.62 12.30
N ILE A 144 29.54 -0.23 12.30
CA ILE A 144 29.65 -1.66 12.59
C ILE A 144 29.46 -2.43 11.29
N LEU A 145 30.48 -3.18 10.88
CA LEU A 145 30.43 -4.11 9.77
C LEU A 145 29.96 -5.48 10.25
N PHE A 146 28.93 -6.02 9.62
CA PHE A 146 28.49 -7.41 9.77
C PHE A 146 29.05 -8.24 8.61
N LYS A 147 29.83 -9.28 8.93
CA LYS A 147 30.69 -9.99 7.98
C LYS A 147 30.77 -11.52 8.24
N PRO A 148 29.66 -12.25 8.11
CA PRO A 148 29.72 -13.71 8.09
C PRO A 148 30.45 -14.20 6.83
N ASP A 149 31.12 -15.35 6.92
CA ASP A 149 31.97 -15.91 5.85
C ASP A 149 31.30 -15.94 4.47
N TYR A 150 30.02 -16.32 4.40
CA TYR A 150 29.27 -16.44 3.14
C TYR A 150 28.99 -15.09 2.44
N LEU A 151 29.10 -13.96 3.14
CA LEU A 151 28.94 -12.63 2.53
C LEU A 151 30.26 -12.05 2.06
N GLU A 152 31.39 -12.46 2.66
CA GLU A 152 32.72 -12.04 2.23
C GLU A 152 33.05 -12.60 0.83
N THR A 153 32.59 -13.83 0.53
CA THR A 153 32.85 -14.51 -0.75
C THR A 153 32.19 -13.83 -1.95
N CYS A 154 31.13 -13.06 -1.75
CA CYS A 154 30.36 -12.41 -2.82
C CYS A 154 30.46 -10.86 -2.82
N SER A 155 31.38 -10.30 -2.04
CA SER A 155 31.56 -8.84 -1.91
C SER A 155 30.29 -8.09 -1.45
N SER A 156 29.45 -8.75 -0.64
CA SER A 156 28.33 -8.09 0.02
C SER A 156 28.81 -7.26 1.21
N ARG A 157 28.21 -6.09 1.44
CA ARG A 157 28.60 -5.22 2.56
C ARG A 157 27.38 -4.78 3.38
N ILE A 158 27.32 -5.22 4.63
CA ILE A 158 26.23 -4.88 5.56
C ILE A 158 26.79 -4.03 6.70
N VAL A 159 26.37 -2.78 6.77
CA VAL A 159 26.91 -1.81 7.75
C VAL A 159 25.83 -1.07 8.50
N PHE A 160 25.95 -1.08 9.83
CA PHE A 160 25.16 -0.26 10.75
C PHE A 160 25.93 1.01 11.08
N THR A 161 25.39 2.18 10.72
CA THR A 161 26.03 3.46 11.01
C THR A 161 25.55 4.00 12.36
N ASN A 162 26.46 4.49 13.20
CA ASN A 162 26.09 4.91 14.56
C ASN A 162 25.10 6.08 14.63
N ASN A 163 25.03 6.95 13.61
CA ASN A 163 24.03 8.01 13.53
C ASN A 163 22.59 7.49 13.35
N LYS A 164 22.43 6.28 12.81
CA LYS A 164 21.15 5.58 12.68
C LYS A 164 20.84 4.70 13.89
N ASN A 165 21.87 4.27 14.62
CA ASN A 165 21.73 3.47 15.83
C ASN A 165 21.37 4.36 17.04
N LYS A 166 20.17 4.20 17.60
CA LYS A 166 19.75 4.91 18.82
C LYS A 166 19.58 3.93 19.97
N LEU A 167 20.20 4.26 21.11
CA LEU A 167 20.05 3.51 22.35
C LEU A 167 19.21 4.32 23.34
N PHE A 168 18.15 3.71 23.84
CA PHE A 168 17.28 4.27 24.87
C PHE A 168 17.52 3.52 26.18
N VAL A 169 17.92 4.27 27.21
CA VAL A 169 18.04 3.75 28.58
C VAL A 169 16.74 4.09 29.30
N LEU A 170 15.86 3.10 29.43
CA LEU A 170 14.53 3.23 30.00
C LEU A 170 14.55 2.84 31.47
N SER A 171 14.42 3.84 32.36
CA SER A 171 14.39 3.64 33.80
C SER A 171 13.46 4.64 34.50
N GLY A 172 12.93 4.23 35.65
CA GLY A 172 12.08 5.07 36.50
C GLY A 172 10.82 5.60 35.83
N ALA A 173 10.28 6.70 36.36
CA ALA A 173 9.05 7.33 35.88
C ALA A 173 9.18 7.89 34.45
N ALA A 174 10.35 8.44 34.09
CA ALA A 174 10.59 9.00 32.76
C ALA A 174 10.55 7.92 31.67
N GLY A 175 11.14 6.75 31.92
CA GLY A 175 11.06 5.62 31.00
C GLY A 175 9.63 5.13 30.78
N ILE A 176 8.83 5.03 31.86
CA ILE A 176 7.41 4.66 31.78
C ILE A 176 6.61 5.68 30.95
N ALA A 177 6.81 6.97 31.19
CA ALA A 177 6.14 8.03 30.43
C ALA A 177 6.45 7.94 28.93
N LEU A 178 7.71 7.66 28.57
CA LEU A 178 8.12 7.48 27.19
C LEU A 178 7.44 6.27 26.53
N VAL A 179 7.41 5.12 27.20
CA VAL A 179 6.74 3.91 26.69
C VAL A 179 5.23 4.13 26.51
N ASN A 180 4.59 4.80 27.47
CA ASN A 180 3.16 5.11 27.38
C ASN A 180 2.87 6.04 26.19
N ALA A 181 3.70 7.06 25.97
CA ALA A 181 3.56 7.96 24.82
C ALA A 181 3.70 7.21 23.48
N ILE A 182 4.64 6.27 23.36
CA ILE A 182 4.78 5.42 22.16
C ILE A 182 3.54 4.55 21.97
N SER A 183 3.07 3.91 23.04
CA SER A 183 1.91 3.02 22.99
C SER A 183 0.65 3.78 22.54
N GLU A 184 0.43 4.98 23.07
CA GLU A 184 -0.66 5.85 22.68
C GLU A 184 -0.60 6.22 21.20
N GLN A 185 0.57 6.61 20.69
CA GLN A 185 0.75 6.91 19.27
C GLN A 185 0.52 5.70 18.35
N ILE A 186 0.96 4.50 18.75
CA ILE A 186 0.69 3.27 17.98
C ILE A 186 -0.80 3.00 17.91
N ASN A 187 -1.51 3.15 19.04
CA ASN A 187 -2.95 2.94 19.12
C ASN A 187 -3.75 3.97 18.29
N GLN A 188 -3.33 5.23 18.32
CA GLN A 188 -3.93 6.30 17.49
C GLN A 188 -3.79 5.96 16.00
N ARG A 189 -2.59 5.61 15.53
CA ARG A 189 -2.37 5.24 14.12
C ARG A 189 -3.16 4.00 13.71
N ALA A 190 -3.15 2.94 14.52
CA ALA A 190 -3.90 1.73 14.23
C ALA A 190 -5.42 2.01 14.09
N SER A 191 -5.91 3.04 14.79
CA SER A 191 -7.30 3.50 14.70
C SER A 191 -7.56 4.34 13.44
N GLU A 192 -6.63 5.23 13.05
CA GLU A 192 -6.72 6.03 11.81
C GLU A 192 -6.79 5.16 10.54
N TRP A 193 -6.10 4.02 10.53
CA TRP A 193 -6.19 3.08 9.41
C TRP A 193 -7.56 2.38 9.32
N ARG A 194 -8.31 2.31 10.42
CA ARG A 194 -9.64 1.70 10.50
C ARG A 194 -10.78 2.71 10.38
N SER A 195 -10.49 4.00 10.40
CA SER A 195 -11.52 5.03 10.32
C SER A 195 -12.14 5.11 8.92
N LEU A 196 -13.46 5.30 8.88
CA LEU A 196 -14.19 5.72 7.69
C LEU A 196 -13.76 7.12 7.24
N PRO A 197 -13.91 7.43 5.94
CA PRO A 197 -13.41 8.67 5.35
C PRO A 197 -14.16 9.91 5.86
N ASN A 198 -13.41 10.97 6.17
CA ASN A 198 -13.98 12.22 6.68
C ASN A 198 -13.29 13.43 6.04
N LEU A 199 -14.00 14.10 5.12
CA LEU A 199 -13.53 15.36 4.56
C LEU A 199 -13.78 16.54 5.53
N PRO A 200 -13.07 17.66 5.37
CA PRO A 200 -13.34 18.88 6.13
C PRO A 200 -14.78 19.39 5.90
N ASP A 201 -15.32 20.18 6.83
CA ASP A 201 -16.68 20.73 6.71
C ASP A 201 -16.83 21.73 5.57
N SER A 202 -15.75 22.50 5.31
CA SER A 202 -15.65 23.52 4.28
C SER A 202 -14.56 23.18 3.26
N ALA A 203 -14.83 23.48 1.99
CA ALA A 203 -13.84 23.41 0.92
C ALA A 203 -12.64 24.35 1.16
N GLU A 204 -12.86 25.47 1.87
CA GLU A 204 -11.80 26.45 2.17
C GLU A 204 -10.71 25.88 3.10
N SER A 205 -11.08 24.97 4.00
CA SER A 205 -10.13 24.31 4.91
C SER A 205 -9.27 23.23 4.25
N VAL A 206 -9.62 22.80 3.03
CA VAL A 206 -8.92 21.70 2.33
C VAL A 206 -7.43 22.00 2.14
N ALA A 207 -7.09 23.21 1.68
CA ALA A 207 -5.70 23.60 1.50
C ALA A 207 -4.94 23.62 2.83
N THR A 208 -5.56 24.13 3.90
CA THR A 208 -4.97 24.15 5.24
C THR A 208 -4.70 22.74 5.78
N ASP A 209 -5.65 21.81 5.62
CA ASP A 209 -5.49 20.45 6.12
C ASP A 209 -4.50 19.65 5.28
N LEU A 210 -4.45 19.88 3.97
CA LEU A 210 -3.40 19.32 3.11
C LEU A 210 -2.01 19.84 3.51
N LEU A 211 -1.90 21.14 3.81
CA LEU A 211 -0.65 21.73 4.30
C LEU A 211 -0.26 21.14 5.65
N LYS A 212 -1.17 21.01 6.61
CA LYS A 212 -0.90 20.32 7.89
C LYS A 212 -0.42 18.88 7.68
N ALA A 213 -1.05 18.13 6.78
CA ALA A 213 -0.64 16.76 6.47
C ALA A 213 0.75 16.67 5.81
N THR A 214 1.25 17.76 5.23
CA THR A 214 2.49 17.80 4.44
C THR A 214 3.60 18.68 5.05
N SER A 215 3.32 19.39 6.16
CA SER A 215 4.20 20.38 6.80
C SER A 215 4.65 19.93 8.19
N HIS A 216 5.77 20.50 8.65
CA HIS A 216 6.45 20.17 9.92
C HIS A 216 5.80 20.77 11.19
N ILE A 217 4.64 21.44 11.06
CA ILE A 217 4.09 22.26 12.15
C ILE A 217 3.25 21.38 13.06
N GLY A 218 3.90 20.84 14.10
CA GLY A 218 3.24 20.08 15.15
C GLY A 218 4.01 18.87 15.69
N GLU A 219 5.33 18.76 15.48
CA GLU A 219 6.13 17.72 16.12
C GLU A 219 6.10 17.91 17.66
N GLN A 220 5.18 17.22 18.34
CA GLN A 220 5.39 16.86 19.73
C GLN A 220 6.70 16.06 19.79
N ALA A 221 7.68 16.62 20.48
CA ALA A 221 9.03 16.10 20.73
C ALA A 221 9.17 14.56 20.67
N ASP A 222 9.40 14.03 19.46
CA ASP A 222 9.53 12.61 19.19
C ASP A 222 11.03 12.22 19.27
N ASN A 223 11.51 11.98 20.49
CA ASN A 223 12.92 11.66 20.73
C ASN A 223 13.32 10.24 20.29
N LEU A 224 12.36 9.35 19.99
CA LEU A 224 12.67 8.05 19.39
C LEU A 224 12.77 8.10 17.87
N ARG A 225 11.90 8.89 17.20
CA ARG A 225 11.75 8.89 15.74
C ARG A 225 12.00 10.22 15.03
N LYS A 226 13.03 10.99 15.44
CA LYS A 226 13.63 12.01 14.53
C LYS A 226 14.02 11.47 13.13
N THR A 227 14.00 10.15 12.92
CA THR A 227 14.44 9.49 11.69
C THR A 227 13.36 9.40 10.59
N ASP A 228 12.08 9.76 10.82
CA ASP A 228 11.04 9.45 9.83
C ASP A 228 9.95 10.51 9.58
N ALA A 229 10.24 11.79 9.78
CA ALA A 229 9.30 12.87 9.43
C ALA A 229 8.74 12.71 7.99
N LEU A 230 9.60 12.35 7.02
CA LEU A 230 9.16 12.09 5.64
C LEU A 230 8.16 10.93 5.53
N THR A 231 8.40 9.83 6.24
CA THR A 231 7.52 8.65 6.26
C THR A 231 6.18 9.00 6.89
N LEU A 232 6.17 9.83 7.95
CA LEU A 232 4.96 10.35 8.56
C LEU A 232 4.17 11.23 7.60
N HIS A 233 4.83 12.16 6.91
CA HIS A 233 4.18 13.05 5.95
C HIS A 233 3.54 12.25 4.81
N ARG A 234 4.24 11.22 4.30
CA ARG A 234 3.70 10.32 3.29
C ARG A 234 2.48 9.55 3.79
N ALA A 235 2.52 9.04 5.02
CA ALA A 235 1.39 8.34 5.63
C ALA A 235 0.18 9.27 5.82
N SER A 236 0.38 10.46 6.39
CA SER A 236 -0.68 11.45 6.59
C SER A 236 -1.31 11.88 5.26
N PHE A 237 -0.50 12.16 4.24
CA PHE A 237 -1.01 12.47 2.91
C PHE A 237 -1.76 11.29 2.28
N ALA A 238 -1.27 10.05 2.45
CA ALA A 238 -1.92 8.87 1.92
C ALA A 238 -3.30 8.62 2.54
N LEU A 239 -3.44 8.85 3.86
CA LEU A 239 -4.71 8.79 4.58
C LEU A 239 -5.66 9.89 4.10
N ASN A 240 -5.16 11.12 3.96
CA ASN A 240 -5.95 12.22 3.43
C ASN A 240 -6.47 11.90 2.01
N LEU A 241 -5.60 11.51 1.08
CA LEU A 241 -5.97 11.15 -0.29
C LEU A 241 -6.94 9.95 -0.35
N ARG A 242 -6.77 8.95 0.52
CA ARG A 242 -7.70 7.81 0.63
C ARG A 242 -9.13 8.28 0.91
N ASP A 243 -9.29 9.31 1.74
CA ASP A 243 -10.61 9.83 2.09
C ASP A 243 -11.28 10.51 0.88
N TYR A 244 -10.53 11.28 0.08
CA TYR A 244 -11.04 11.84 -1.18
C TYR A 244 -11.39 10.74 -2.20
N GLU A 245 -10.57 9.70 -2.35
CA GLU A 245 -10.88 8.56 -3.23
C GLU A 245 -12.12 7.79 -2.78
N ALA A 246 -12.38 7.70 -1.48
CA ALA A 246 -13.59 7.07 -0.98
C ALA A 246 -14.85 7.89 -1.33
N TYR A 247 -14.78 9.22 -1.25
CA TYR A 247 -15.85 10.10 -1.72
C TYR A 247 -16.03 10.01 -3.24
N GLU A 248 -14.95 9.87 -4.01
CA GLU A 248 -15.03 9.60 -5.45
C GLU A 248 -15.80 8.31 -5.74
N ARG A 249 -15.44 7.23 -5.07
CA ARG A 249 -16.09 5.92 -5.26
C ARG A 249 -17.55 5.92 -4.84
N ASP A 250 -17.87 6.53 -3.70
CA ASP A 250 -19.15 6.33 -3.01
C ASP A 250 -20.18 7.42 -3.36
N LEU A 251 -19.77 8.60 -3.82
CA LEU A 251 -20.67 9.72 -4.12
C LEU A 251 -20.65 10.16 -5.60
N PRO A 252 -21.77 10.72 -6.11
CA PRO A 252 -21.77 11.41 -7.40
C PRO A 252 -20.78 12.59 -7.43
N PRO A 253 -20.11 12.89 -8.56
CA PRO A 253 -19.05 13.89 -8.60
C PRO A 253 -19.51 15.30 -8.19
N ASP A 254 -20.76 15.67 -8.51
CA ASP A 254 -21.32 16.98 -8.18
C ASP A 254 -21.54 17.19 -6.68
N SER A 255 -21.78 16.12 -5.91
CA SER A 255 -22.10 16.21 -4.48
C SER A 255 -20.95 16.72 -3.62
N TRP A 256 -19.71 16.66 -4.10
CA TRP A 256 -18.50 17.03 -3.36
C TRP A 256 -17.51 17.82 -4.23
N LYS A 257 -17.99 18.39 -5.34
CA LYS A 257 -17.21 19.11 -6.35
C LYS A 257 -16.31 20.19 -5.76
N GLU A 258 -16.86 21.05 -4.89
CA GLU A 258 -16.10 22.13 -4.25
C GLU A 258 -14.89 21.63 -3.46
N HIS A 259 -15.04 20.54 -2.70
CA HIS A 259 -13.95 19.99 -1.88
C HIS A 259 -12.87 19.36 -2.76
N ARG A 260 -13.29 18.63 -3.80
CA ARG A 260 -12.39 18.03 -4.77
C ARG A 260 -11.61 19.07 -5.58
N HIS A 261 -12.27 20.14 -5.99
CA HIS A 261 -11.65 21.26 -6.72
C HIS A 261 -10.64 22.00 -5.85
N ALA A 262 -10.99 22.30 -4.60
CA ALA A 262 -10.06 22.86 -3.62
C ALA A 262 -8.85 21.94 -3.39
N PHE A 263 -9.06 20.62 -3.35
CA PHE A 263 -7.98 19.64 -3.25
C PHE A 263 -7.05 19.68 -4.47
N PHE A 264 -7.60 19.72 -5.69
CA PHE A 264 -6.79 19.80 -6.91
C PHE A 264 -6.01 21.12 -7.03
N ASP A 265 -6.60 22.24 -6.64
CA ASP A 265 -5.89 23.53 -6.60
C ASP A 265 -4.75 23.47 -5.56
N ALA A 266 -4.98 22.87 -4.40
CA ALA A 266 -3.94 22.69 -3.37
C ALA A 266 -2.81 21.73 -3.83
N VAL A 267 -3.13 20.63 -4.52
CA VAL A 267 -2.13 19.74 -5.13
C VAL A 267 -1.29 20.50 -6.16
N THR A 268 -1.93 21.29 -7.02
CA THR A 268 -1.25 22.05 -8.06
C THR A 268 -0.33 23.12 -7.47
N GLY A 269 -0.77 23.80 -6.41
CA GLY A 269 -0.01 24.87 -5.75
C GLY A 269 1.10 24.39 -4.80
N HIS A 270 0.93 23.23 -4.16
CA HIS A 270 1.83 22.79 -3.07
C HIS A 270 2.56 21.49 -3.35
N LEU A 271 1.91 20.49 -3.97
CA LEU A 271 2.50 19.18 -4.23
C LEU A 271 3.39 19.19 -5.48
N LEU A 272 2.93 19.81 -6.57
CA LEU A 272 3.64 19.89 -7.84
C LEU A 272 4.77 20.96 -7.83
N THR A 273 5.52 21.00 -6.74
CA THR A 273 6.68 21.89 -6.52
C THR A 273 7.95 21.05 -6.38
N PRO A 274 9.16 21.56 -6.72
CA PRO A 274 10.40 20.78 -6.64
C PRO A 274 10.66 20.15 -5.27
N ILE A 275 10.28 20.83 -4.19
CA ILE A 275 10.51 20.36 -2.82
C ILE A 275 9.57 19.20 -2.49
N LYS A 276 8.25 19.37 -2.70
CA LYS A 276 7.25 18.38 -2.27
C LYS A 276 6.99 17.26 -3.26
N PHE A 277 7.28 17.48 -4.54
CA PHE A 277 7.00 16.49 -5.57
C PHE A 277 7.73 15.18 -5.31
N PHE A 278 9.04 15.19 -5.08
CA PHE A 278 9.80 13.94 -4.88
C PHE A 278 9.43 13.22 -3.57
N GLU A 279 8.87 13.92 -2.59
CA GLU A 279 8.32 13.30 -1.38
C GLU A 279 7.04 12.51 -1.70
N LEU A 280 6.18 13.05 -2.56
CA LEU A 280 4.80 12.58 -2.76
C LEU A 280 4.49 12.07 -4.18
N ALA A 281 5.48 11.97 -5.07
CA ALA A 281 5.31 11.65 -6.49
C ALA A 281 4.54 10.34 -6.73
N GLN A 282 4.72 9.34 -5.85
CA GLN A 282 4.04 8.05 -5.91
C GLN A 282 2.50 8.17 -5.83
N TYR A 283 1.98 9.29 -5.33
CA TYR A 283 0.54 9.54 -5.23
C TYR A 283 -0.04 10.32 -6.41
N LEU A 284 0.78 10.87 -7.31
CA LEU A 284 0.30 11.57 -8.49
C LEU A 284 -0.62 10.71 -9.37
N PRO A 285 -0.31 9.43 -9.66
CA PRO A 285 -1.20 8.56 -10.44
C PRO A 285 -2.62 8.47 -9.86
N ARG A 286 -2.74 8.39 -8.53
CA ARG A 286 -4.03 8.34 -7.81
C ARG A 286 -4.84 9.62 -8.01
N ILE A 287 -4.19 10.78 -7.90
CA ILE A 287 -4.83 12.09 -8.08
C ILE A 287 -5.31 12.29 -9.52
N ILE A 288 -4.47 11.92 -10.50
CA ILE A 288 -4.84 11.97 -11.92
C ILE A 288 -6.05 11.08 -12.21
N ARG A 289 -6.06 9.84 -11.69
CA ARG A 289 -7.20 8.94 -11.83
C ARG A 289 -8.49 9.52 -11.26
N MET A 290 -8.41 10.16 -10.09
CA MET A 290 -9.57 10.80 -9.47
C MET A 290 -10.14 11.95 -10.32
N ALA A 291 -9.27 12.81 -10.88
CA ALA A 291 -9.70 13.90 -11.75
C ALA A 291 -10.38 13.39 -13.02
N VAL A 292 -9.80 12.36 -13.65
CA VAL A 292 -10.34 11.75 -14.88
C VAL A 292 -11.65 11.01 -14.61
N ALA A 293 -11.74 10.23 -13.53
CA ALA A 293 -12.96 9.50 -13.17
C ALA A 293 -14.14 10.43 -12.81
N CYS A 294 -13.84 11.67 -12.39
CA CYS A 294 -14.83 12.71 -12.13
C CYS A 294 -15.05 13.68 -13.31
N GLU A 295 -14.41 13.44 -14.47
CA GLU A 295 -14.50 14.28 -15.67
C GLU A 295 -14.01 15.73 -15.47
N ASP A 296 -13.13 15.99 -14.49
CA ASP A 296 -12.54 17.31 -14.23
C ASP A 296 -11.33 17.62 -15.12
N PHE A 297 -11.54 17.58 -16.44
CA PHE A 297 -10.46 17.70 -17.42
C PHE A 297 -9.77 19.08 -17.39
N SER A 298 -10.47 20.14 -16.98
CA SER A 298 -9.86 21.46 -16.78
C SER A 298 -8.78 21.44 -15.69
N TYR A 299 -9.05 20.75 -14.57
CA TYR A 299 -8.11 20.54 -13.47
C TYR A 299 -6.99 19.57 -13.82
N LEU A 300 -7.30 18.51 -14.57
CA LEU A 300 -6.27 17.66 -15.19
C LEU A 300 -5.30 18.51 -16.02
N GLY A 301 -5.81 19.45 -16.80
CA GLY A 301 -5.01 20.37 -17.59
C GLY A 301 -4.11 21.27 -16.74
N LYS A 302 -4.62 21.83 -15.64
CA LYS A 302 -3.81 22.59 -14.67
C LYS A 302 -2.68 21.74 -14.09
N MET A 303 -2.96 20.51 -13.68
CA MET A 303 -1.97 19.59 -13.10
C MET A 303 -0.87 19.23 -14.10
N ILE A 304 -1.23 18.92 -15.36
CA ILE A 304 -0.23 18.63 -16.40
C ILE A 304 0.63 19.85 -16.71
N LYS A 305 0.05 21.07 -16.75
CA LYS A 305 0.81 22.31 -16.92
C LYS A 305 1.80 22.54 -15.78
N ALA A 306 1.38 22.33 -14.52
CA ALA A 306 2.27 22.43 -13.37
C ALA A 306 3.37 21.36 -13.38
N LEU A 307 3.04 20.13 -13.77
CA LEU A 307 4.01 19.04 -13.96
C LEU A 307 5.04 19.42 -15.03
N ASN A 308 4.60 19.92 -16.19
CA ASN A 308 5.48 20.39 -17.26
C ASN A 308 6.47 21.46 -16.76
N LYS A 309 5.99 22.45 -16.01
CA LYS A 309 6.82 23.51 -15.43
C LYS A 309 7.81 22.96 -14.41
N LEU A 310 7.36 22.05 -13.55
CA LEU A 310 8.24 21.33 -12.63
C LEU A 310 9.35 20.60 -13.40
N THR A 311 9.01 19.99 -14.54
CA THR A 311 9.99 19.26 -15.34
C THR A 311 11.09 20.13 -15.92
N GLU A 312 10.73 21.32 -16.39
CA GLU A 312 11.68 22.33 -16.83
C GLU A 312 12.53 22.83 -15.67
N THR A 313 11.90 23.11 -14.52
CA THR A 313 12.59 23.62 -13.33
C THR A 313 13.68 22.67 -12.85
N VAL A 314 13.39 21.37 -12.74
CA VAL A 314 14.39 20.39 -12.29
C VAL A 314 15.50 20.21 -13.34
N LYS A 315 15.15 20.26 -14.63
CA LYS A 315 16.14 20.17 -15.71
C LYS A 315 17.13 21.34 -15.67
N ASP A 316 16.63 22.55 -15.47
CA ASP A 316 17.40 23.78 -15.62
C ASP A 316 18.11 24.20 -14.32
N HIS A 317 17.63 23.74 -13.16
CA HIS A 317 18.12 24.21 -11.85
C HIS A 317 18.62 23.11 -10.90
N CYS A 318 18.62 21.83 -11.28
CA CYS A 318 19.09 20.74 -10.41
C CYS A 318 20.26 19.96 -11.01
N THR A 319 21.21 19.59 -10.15
CA THR A 319 22.27 18.62 -10.45
C THR A 319 21.85 17.22 -9.99
N ILE A 320 21.98 16.23 -10.86
CA ILE A 320 21.64 14.83 -10.54
C ILE A 320 22.90 14.10 -10.08
N SER A 321 22.82 13.42 -8.94
CA SER A 321 23.86 12.51 -8.45
C SER A 321 23.22 11.27 -7.82
N ILE A 322 23.91 10.15 -7.88
CA ILE A 322 23.51 8.93 -7.17
C ILE A 322 24.34 8.85 -5.90
N LYS A 323 23.70 8.87 -4.73
CA LYS A 323 24.37 8.91 -3.42
C LYS A 323 25.42 7.80 -3.23
N ALA A 324 25.18 6.61 -3.79
CA ALA A 324 26.08 5.46 -3.68
C ALA A 324 27.22 5.45 -4.72
N LEU A 325 27.21 6.36 -5.71
CA LEU A 325 28.24 6.44 -6.73
C LEU A 325 29.18 7.62 -6.45
N GLN A 326 30.48 7.36 -6.37
CA GLN A 326 31.49 8.40 -6.14
C GLN A 326 31.81 9.23 -7.40
N SER A 327 31.51 8.72 -8.59
CA SER A 327 31.70 9.42 -9.87
C SER A 327 30.40 10.06 -10.36
N SER A 328 30.50 11.22 -11.02
CA SER A 328 29.36 11.83 -11.70
C SER A 328 28.96 10.97 -12.90
N LEU A 329 27.80 10.33 -12.82
CA LEU A 329 27.17 9.70 -13.98
C LEU A 329 26.79 10.77 -15.01
N GLN A 330 27.06 10.50 -16.28
CA GLN A 330 26.24 11.03 -17.37
C GLN A 330 24.87 10.31 -17.35
N TYR A 331 24.08 10.51 -16.30
CA TYR A 331 22.71 10.02 -16.28
C TYR A 331 21.93 10.79 -17.34
N GLN A 332 21.38 10.10 -18.34
CA GLN A 332 20.53 10.75 -19.33
C GLN A 332 19.25 11.19 -18.61
N GLN A 333 19.11 12.49 -18.35
CA GLN A 333 17.92 13.14 -17.79
C GLN A 333 16.59 12.68 -18.45
N HIS A 334 16.65 12.07 -19.64
CA HIS A 334 15.52 11.63 -20.44
C HIS A 334 14.72 10.43 -19.89
N GLU A 335 15.27 9.58 -19.02
CA GLU A 335 14.58 8.32 -18.63
C GLU A 335 13.48 8.50 -17.58
N TRP A 336 13.72 9.35 -16.59
CA TRP A 336 12.82 9.46 -15.45
C TRP A 336 11.55 10.25 -15.78
N TRP A 337 11.66 11.32 -16.58
CA TRP A 337 10.51 12.08 -17.06
C TRP A 337 9.60 11.22 -17.93
N LYS A 338 10.19 10.37 -18.77
CA LYS A 338 9.43 9.44 -19.60
C LYS A 338 8.60 8.50 -18.74
N THR A 339 9.21 7.90 -17.71
CA THR A 339 8.51 7.04 -16.75
C THR A 339 7.36 7.78 -16.06
N LEU A 340 7.56 9.04 -15.70
CA LEU A 340 6.53 9.88 -15.09
C LEU A 340 5.36 10.16 -16.06
N TYR A 341 5.62 10.54 -17.30
CA TYR A 341 4.56 10.79 -18.29
C TYR A 341 3.85 9.49 -18.74
N ASP A 342 4.57 8.37 -18.80
CA ASP A 342 3.98 7.05 -19.02
C ASP A 342 2.98 6.72 -17.88
N ALA A 343 3.37 6.94 -16.62
CA ALA A 343 2.47 6.73 -15.48
C ALA A 343 1.24 7.67 -15.50
N VAL A 344 1.40 8.92 -15.94
CA VAL A 344 0.27 9.86 -16.15
C VAL A 344 -0.65 9.36 -17.26
N ALA A 345 -0.10 8.95 -18.40
CA ALA A 345 -0.87 8.42 -19.53
C ALA A 345 -1.65 7.15 -19.14
N GLU A 346 -1.00 6.21 -18.45
CA GLU A 346 -1.64 5.00 -17.90
C GLU A 346 -2.75 5.35 -16.91
N SER A 347 -2.54 6.37 -16.07
CA SER A 347 -3.54 6.86 -15.13
C SER A 347 -4.76 7.42 -15.84
N ILE A 348 -4.57 8.21 -16.90
CA ILE A 348 -5.66 8.73 -17.74
C ILE A 348 -6.44 7.57 -18.36
N ILE A 349 -5.75 6.63 -19.04
CA ILE A 349 -6.41 5.53 -19.74
C ILE A 349 -7.16 4.59 -18.76
N SER A 350 -6.52 4.25 -17.64
CA SER A 350 -7.11 3.33 -16.66
C SER A 350 -8.34 3.89 -15.97
N SER A 351 -8.51 5.21 -15.90
CA SER A 351 -9.65 5.87 -15.24
C SER A 351 -10.65 6.53 -16.21
N PHE A 352 -10.36 6.51 -17.51
CA PHE A 352 -11.21 7.17 -18.51
C PHE A 352 -12.63 6.60 -18.49
N PRO A 353 -13.68 7.43 -18.30
CA PRO A 353 -15.05 6.93 -18.28
C PRO A 353 -15.42 6.24 -19.60
N HIS A 354 -16.09 5.09 -19.50
CA HIS A 354 -16.56 4.36 -20.68
C HIS A 354 -17.51 5.22 -21.54
N LYS A 355 -18.27 6.10 -20.90
CA LYS A 355 -19.13 7.11 -21.51
C LYS A 355 -18.99 8.40 -20.73
N LEU A 356 -18.65 9.48 -21.41
CA LEU A 356 -18.60 10.82 -20.84
C LEU A 356 -20.01 11.41 -20.74
N CYS A 357 -20.20 12.36 -19.82
CA CYS A 357 -21.37 13.22 -19.86
C CYS A 357 -21.21 14.30 -20.93
N GLY A 358 -22.30 14.96 -21.36
CA GLY A 358 -22.21 15.99 -22.39
C GLY A 358 -21.31 17.17 -22.00
N GLU A 359 -21.27 17.54 -20.72
CA GLU A 359 -20.31 18.53 -20.20
C GLU A 359 -18.86 18.02 -20.24
N GLY A 360 -18.65 16.74 -19.93
CA GLY A 360 -17.35 16.10 -19.95
C GLY A 360 -16.78 15.89 -21.35
N GLU A 361 -17.63 15.63 -22.36
CA GLU A 361 -17.21 15.61 -23.77
C GLU A 361 -16.65 16.97 -24.19
N ASN A 362 -17.39 18.05 -23.91
CA ASN A 362 -16.93 19.42 -24.21
C ASN A 362 -15.64 19.76 -23.45
N ALA A 363 -15.56 19.41 -22.16
CA ALA A 363 -14.38 19.66 -21.35
C ALA A 363 -13.16 18.83 -21.81
N TRP A 364 -13.39 17.61 -22.30
CA TRP A 364 -12.35 16.76 -22.87
C TRP A 364 -11.84 17.32 -24.20
N ASP A 365 -12.74 17.80 -25.06
CA ASP A 365 -12.37 18.43 -26.33
C ASP A 365 -11.61 19.74 -26.10
N GLU A 366 -12.07 20.58 -25.17
CA GLU A 366 -11.34 21.79 -24.75
C GLU A 366 -9.96 21.44 -24.18
N PHE A 367 -9.88 20.40 -23.36
CA PHE A 367 -8.61 19.90 -22.83
C PHE A 367 -7.68 19.47 -23.97
N CYS A 368 -8.16 18.69 -24.94
CA CYS A 368 -7.37 18.25 -26.09
C CYS A 368 -6.90 19.42 -26.97
N ASN A 369 -7.73 20.46 -27.11
CA ASN A 369 -7.41 21.63 -27.93
C ASN A 369 -6.47 22.63 -27.24
N THR A 370 -6.59 22.79 -25.92
CA THR A 370 -5.88 23.80 -25.13
C THR A 370 -4.52 23.31 -24.64
N LEU A 371 -4.40 22.01 -24.37
CA LEU A 371 -3.14 21.41 -24.01
C LEU A 371 -2.40 21.08 -25.31
N GLN A 372 -1.46 21.95 -25.70
CA GLN A 372 -0.36 21.52 -26.57
C GLN A 372 0.37 20.43 -25.79
N PHE A 373 -0.02 19.16 -25.98
CA PHE A 373 0.67 18.05 -25.36
C PHE A 373 2.15 18.20 -25.73
N LYS A 374 3.03 18.35 -24.74
CA LYS A 374 4.46 18.17 -25.02
C LYS A 374 4.58 16.79 -25.67
N LYS A 375 5.32 16.69 -26.78
CA LYS A 375 5.45 15.49 -27.64
C LYS A 375 5.50 14.17 -26.88
N HIS A 376 6.11 14.15 -25.69
CA HIS A 376 6.22 12.96 -24.85
C HIS A 376 4.88 12.43 -24.31
N LEU A 377 4.03 13.25 -23.67
CA LEU A 377 2.74 12.77 -23.15
C LEU A 377 1.82 12.30 -24.29
N GLU A 378 1.83 13.04 -25.40
CA GLU A 378 1.12 12.65 -26.62
C GLU A 378 1.62 11.30 -27.15
N SER A 379 2.94 11.11 -27.22
CA SER A 379 3.54 9.86 -27.69
C SER A 379 3.20 8.68 -26.78
N SER A 380 3.18 8.88 -25.46
CA SER A 380 2.82 7.86 -24.47
C SER A 380 1.35 7.48 -24.60
N LEU A 381 0.45 8.47 -24.68
CA LEU A 381 -0.98 8.24 -24.89
C LEU A 381 -1.24 7.53 -26.22
N LEU A 382 -0.70 8.01 -27.34
CA LEU A 382 -0.87 7.41 -28.66
C LEU A 382 -0.36 5.97 -28.70
N LYS A 383 0.79 5.70 -28.08
CA LYS A 383 1.36 4.35 -27.98
C LYS A 383 0.46 3.40 -27.20
N LEU A 384 -0.13 3.86 -26.10
CA LEU A 384 -0.93 3.04 -25.19
C LEU A 384 -2.38 2.85 -25.69
N VAL A 385 -2.95 3.87 -26.34
CA VAL A 385 -4.32 3.84 -26.88
C VAL A 385 -4.44 2.93 -28.09
N GLY A 386 -3.43 2.89 -28.96
CA GLY A 386 -3.47 2.10 -30.19
C GLY A 386 -4.62 2.51 -31.12
N ARG A 387 -5.19 1.56 -31.86
CA ARG A 387 -6.25 1.83 -32.87
C ARG A 387 -7.66 1.94 -32.31
N SER A 388 -7.89 1.49 -31.07
CA SER A 388 -9.24 1.36 -30.49
C SER A 388 -9.71 2.60 -29.72
N GLY A 389 -8.88 3.64 -29.65
CA GLY A 389 -9.21 4.86 -28.90
C GLY A 389 -9.16 4.66 -27.38
N LEU A 390 -9.26 5.76 -26.63
CA LEU A 390 -9.13 5.77 -25.16
C LEU A 390 -10.11 4.81 -24.49
N GLN A 391 -11.38 4.81 -24.93
CA GLN A 391 -12.43 3.93 -24.40
C GLN A 391 -12.14 2.45 -24.67
N GLY A 392 -11.55 2.11 -25.82
CA GLY A 392 -11.16 0.75 -26.15
C GLY A 392 -9.98 0.27 -25.30
N ALA A 393 -8.98 1.13 -25.09
CA ALA A 393 -7.86 0.85 -24.21
C ALA A 393 -8.31 0.70 -22.75
N HIS A 394 -9.21 1.58 -22.26
CA HIS A 394 -9.83 1.45 -20.95
C HIS A 394 -10.59 0.13 -20.79
N THR A 395 -11.44 -0.22 -21.77
CA THR A 395 -12.21 -1.48 -21.78
C THR A 395 -11.32 -2.70 -21.68
N ARG A 396 -10.17 -2.67 -22.38
CA ARG A 396 -9.14 -3.69 -22.25
C ARG A 396 -8.62 -3.76 -20.82
N LEU A 397 -8.14 -2.64 -20.26
CA LEU A 397 -7.63 -2.63 -18.88
C LEU A 397 -8.67 -3.11 -17.87
N PHE A 398 -9.93 -2.71 -17.99
CA PHE A 398 -11.01 -3.18 -17.12
C PHE A 398 -11.21 -4.70 -17.23
N SER A 399 -11.18 -5.25 -18.45
CA SER A 399 -11.30 -6.69 -18.70
C SER A 399 -10.19 -7.53 -18.07
N TYR A 400 -9.01 -6.94 -17.86
CA TYR A 400 -7.86 -7.58 -17.19
C TYR A 400 -7.75 -7.21 -15.70
N ASP A 401 -8.76 -6.55 -15.12
CA ASP A 401 -8.71 -6.05 -13.74
C ASP A 401 -7.52 -5.11 -13.49
N LEU A 402 -7.24 -4.21 -14.45
CA LEU A 402 -6.18 -3.19 -14.39
C LEU A 402 -6.72 -1.74 -14.53
N ALA A 403 -8.02 -1.55 -14.74
CA ALA A 403 -8.63 -0.22 -14.73
C ALA A 403 -8.73 0.36 -13.31
N HIS A 404 -9.05 1.65 -13.19
CA HIS A 404 -9.30 2.35 -11.93
C HIS A 404 -10.39 1.64 -11.12
N ILE A 405 -11.52 1.34 -11.77
CA ILE A 405 -12.59 0.54 -11.18
C ILE A 405 -12.22 -0.95 -11.25
N PRO A 406 -12.24 -1.70 -10.12
CA PRO A 406 -11.96 -3.13 -10.11
C PRO A 406 -13.00 -3.92 -10.91
N LEU A 407 -12.55 -4.96 -11.61
CA LEU A 407 -13.44 -5.83 -12.40
C LEU A 407 -14.55 -6.43 -11.53
N ARG A 408 -14.24 -6.80 -10.29
CA ARG A 408 -15.19 -7.43 -9.35
C ARG A 408 -16.47 -6.62 -9.10
N PHE A 409 -16.43 -5.30 -9.25
CA PHE A 409 -17.60 -4.43 -9.02
C PHE A 409 -18.75 -4.70 -9.99
N ILE A 410 -18.46 -5.27 -11.18
CA ILE A 410 -19.50 -5.67 -12.14
C ILE A 410 -20.46 -6.76 -11.62
N GLY A 411 -20.05 -7.46 -10.57
CA GLY A 411 -20.83 -8.51 -9.91
C GLY A 411 -21.69 -8.00 -8.76
N LEU A 412 -21.39 -6.83 -8.22
CA LEU A 412 -21.96 -6.35 -6.96
C LEU A 412 -23.30 -5.61 -7.19
N PRO A 413 -24.24 -5.69 -6.23
CA PRO A 413 -25.49 -4.94 -6.30
C PRO A 413 -25.26 -3.42 -6.38
N LYS A 414 -26.14 -2.71 -7.10
CA LYS A 414 -26.08 -1.25 -7.25
C LYS A 414 -26.25 -0.49 -5.93
N GLU A 415 -26.87 -1.15 -4.95
CA GLU A 415 -27.06 -0.65 -3.59
C GLU A 415 -25.74 -0.64 -2.80
N MET A 416 -24.78 -1.48 -3.19
CA MET A 416 -23.48 -1.63 -2.51
C MET A 416 -22.36 -0.88 -3.22
N VAL A 417 -22.44 -0.74 -4.55
CA VAL A 417 -21.40 -0.10 -5.36
C VAL A 417 -22.00 0.77 -6.45
N SER A 418 -21.45 1.99 -6.57
CA SER A 418 -21.70 2.87 -7.70
C SER A 418 -21.42 2.15 -9.02
N GLN A 419 -22.40 2.19 -9.93
CA GLN A 419 -22.27 1.58 -11.26
C GLN A 419 -21.55 2.50 -12.26
N ARG A 420 -21.08 3.68 -11.81
CA ARG A 420 -20.33 4.64 -12.64
C ARG A 420 -19.03 4.02 -13.09
N GLY A 421 -18.73 4.13 -14.40
CA GLY A 421 -17.47 3.64 -14.98
C GLY A 421 -17.37 2.12 -15.12
N ILE A 422 -18.40 1.35 -14.75
CA ILE A 422 -18.42 -0.11 -14.97
C ILE A 422 -18.69 -0.41 -16.44
N VAL A 423 -17.79 -1.16 -17.08
CA VAL A 423 -17.93 -1.57 -18.47
C VAL A 423 -19.02 -2.64 -18.61
N GLU A 424 -19.77 -2.58 -19.71
CA GLU A 424 -20.78 -3.61 -20.04
C GLU A 424 -20.16 -5.00 -20.17
N ARG A 425 -20.83 -6.00 -19.57
CA ARG A 425 -20.41 -7.42 -19.58
C ARG A 425 -20.17 -7.98 -20.99
N SER A 426 -20.92 -7.48 -21.97
CA SER A 426 -20.81 -7.88 -23.38
C SER A 426 -19.49 -7.44 -24.02
N LYS A 427 -18.86 -6.38 -23.53
CA LYS A 427 -17.63 -5.79 -24.08
C LYS A 427 -16.36 -6.35 -23.43
N LEU A 428 -16.49 -7.22 -22.42
CA LEU A 428 -15.34 -7.80 -21.75
C LEU A 428 -14.57 -8.75 -22.65
N ILE A 429 -13.25 -8.67 -22.56
CA ILE A 429 -12.33 -9.60 -23.20
C ILE A 429 -12.28 -10.89 -22.37
N THR A 430 -12.57 -12.02 -23.02
CA THR A 430 -12.46 -13.36 -22.44
C THR A 430 -11.10 -13.98 -22.75
N SER A 431 -10.69 -14.96 -21.95
CA SER A 431 -9.41 -15.64 -22.13
C SER A 431 -9.47 -17.12 -21.80
N ASP A 432 -8.82 -17.92 -22.64
CA ASP A 432 -8.63 -19.35 -22.46
C ASP A 432 -7.40 -19.69 -21.58
N ALA A 433 -6.75 -18.67 -20.99
CA ALA A 433 -5.59 -18.86 -20.11
C ALA A 433 -5.87 -19.76 -18.88
N HIS A 434 -7.14 -20.00 -18.55
CA HIS A 434 -7.52 -20.97 -17.54
C HIS A 434 -7.05 -22.40 -17.85
N GLU A 435 -6.79 -22.74 -19.11
CA GLU A 435 -6.21 -24.03 -19.52
C GLU A 435 -4.80 -24.28 -18.97
N LEU A 436 -4.09 -23.21 -18.58
CA LEU A 436 -2.76 -23.29 -17.96
C LEU A 436 -2.80 -23.44 -16.43
N LEU A 437 -4.00 -23.33 -15.83
CA LEU A 437 -4.19 -23.37 -14.38
C LEU A 437 -4.53 -24.79 -13.90
N HIS A 438 -4.24 -25.05 -12.62
CA HIS A 438 -4.63 -26.32 -11.99
C HIS A 438 -6.15 -26.51 -12.01
N GLY A 439 -6.64 -27.74 -12.17
CA GLY A 439 -8.06 -28.04 -12.33
C GLY A 439 -8.97 -27.46 -11.23
N ASP A 440 -8.51 -27.48 -9.98
CA ASP A 440 -9.26 -26.92 -8.84
C ASP A 440 -9.45 -25.40 -8.94
N ILE A 441 -8.43 -24.68 -9.44
CA ILE A 441 -8.49 -23.24 -9.65
C ILE A 441 -9.50 -22.94 -10.77
N VAL A 442 -9.44 -23.70 -11.86
CA VAL A 442 -10.37 -23.56 -12.99
C VAL A 442 -11.82 -23.79 -12.56
N GLU A 443 -12.07 -24.80 -11.74
CA GLU A 443 -13.42 -25.10 -11.25
C GLU A 443 -13.95 -23.98 -10.34
N GLY A 444 -13.13 -23.47 -9.42
CA GLY A 444 -13.48 -22.31 -8.60
C GLY A 444 -13.81 -21.07 -9.44
N ILE A 445 -13.04 -20.79 -10.49
CA ILE A 445 -13.34 -19.68 -11.42
C ILE A 445 -14.66 -19.92 -12.17
N ARG A 446 -14.93 -21.15 -12.64
CA ARG A 446 -16.19 -21.49 -13.33
C ARG A 446 -17.41 -21.29 -12.44
N ILE A 447 -17.32 -21.69 -11.17
CA ILE A 447 -18.38 -21.45 -10.17
C ILE A 447 -18.63 -19.95 -10.03
N LEU A 448 -17.57 -19.14 -9.89
CA LEU A 448 -17.69 -17.69 -9.79
C LEU A 448 -18.31 -17.06 -11.05
N VAL A 449 -17.88 -17.48 -12.24
CA VAL A 449 -18.43 -17.03 -13.53
C VAL A 449 -19.92 -17.32 -13.62
N HIS A 450 -20.37 -18.46 -13.09
CA HIS A 450 -21.77 -18.82 -12.99
C HIS A 450 -22.54 -17.90 -12.03
N TRP A 451 -22.02 -17.64 -10.82
CA TRP A 451 -22.63 -16.70 -9.87
C TRP A 451 -22.76 -15.30 -10.45
N LEU A 452 -21.74 -14.88 -11.20
CA LEU A 452 -21.71 -13.60 -11.90
C LEU A 452 -22.54 -13.60 -13.18
N ARG A 453 -23.16 -14.72 -13.60
CA ARG A 453 -24.01 -14.83 -14.80
C ARG A 453 -23.31 -14.41 -16.11
N PHE A 454 -22.02 -14.69 -16.25
CA PHE A 454 -21.31 -14.47 -17.51
C PHE A 454 -21.63 -15.58 -18.52
N LYS A 455 -21.99 -15.19 -19.76
CA LYS A 455 -22.43 -16.13 -20.82
C LYS A 455 -21.42 -16.32 -21.96
N ARG A 456 -20.46 -15.42 -22.12
CA ARG A 456 -19.53 -15.37 -23.27
C ARG A 456 -18.19 -16.06 -23.03
N GLY A 457 -18.00 -16.67 -21.86
CA GLY A 457 -16.72 -17.24 -21.41
C GLY A 457 -16.22 -16.55 -20.14
N ILE A 458 -14.96 -16.84 -19.79
CA ILE A 458 -14.31 -16.34 -18.57
C ILE A 458 -13.61 -15.01 -18.89
N PRO A 459 -13.99 -13.88 -18.26
CA PRO A 459 -13.26 -12.63 -18.39
C PRO A 459 -11.79 -12.80 -17.98
N ALA A 460 -10.88 -12.21 -18.73
CA ALA A 460 -9.44 -12.41 -18.53
C ALA A 460 -8.96 -12.07 -17.10
N GLY A 461 -9.51 -10.99 -16.53
CA GLY A 461 -9.20 -10.53 -15.17
C GLY A 461 -9.75 -11.43 -14.05
N LEU A 462 -10.60 -12.43 -14.35
CA LEU A 462 -10.99 -13.43 -13.34
C LEU A 462 -9.99 -14.60 -13.24
N ASN A 463 -9.23 -14.87 -14.31
CA ASN A 463 -8.19 -15.90 -14.28
C ASN A 463 -7.01 -15.48 -13.39
N PHE A 464 -6.71 -14.18 -13.36
CA PHE A 464 -5.66 -13.58 -12.56
C PHE A 464 -6.15 -12.28 -11.93
N ALA A 465 -7.06 -12.39 -10.96
CA ALA A 465 -7.62 -11.21 -10.30
C ALA A 465 -6.55 -10.49 -9.47
N THR A 466 -6.18 -9.27 -9.87
CA THR A 466 -5.27 -8.43 -9.08
C THR A 466 -5.97 -7.87 -7.85
N ARG A 467 -7.30 -7.71 -7.92
CA ARG A 467 -8.18 -7.25 -6.85
C ARG A 467 -9.38 -8.21 -6.71
N PRO A 468 -9.16 -9.45 -6.25
CA PRO A 468 -10.21 -10.47 -6.15
C PRO A 468 -11.36 -10.06 -5.24
N PHE A 469 -12.50 -10.74 -5.35
CA PHE A 469 -13.59 -10.62 -4.39
C PHE A 469 -13.10 -10.93 -2.96
N SER A 470 -13.56 -10.13 -2.00
CA SER A 470 -13.47 -10.41 -0.58
C SER A 470 -14.50 -11.46 -0.18
N LEU A 471 -14.31 -12.09 0.98
CA LEU A 471 -15.29 -13.05 1.50
C LEU A 471 -16.68 -12.41 1.62
N ASN A 472 -16.78 -11.20 2.19
CA ASN A 472 -18.04 -10.48 2.34
C ASN A 472 -18.74 -10.23 1.00
N GLU A 473 -18.00 -9.81 -0.02
CA GLU A 473 -18.53 -9.62 -1.37
C GLU A 473 -19.01 -10.95 -1.99
N LEU A 474 -18.32 -12.07 -1.73
CA LEU A 474 -18.78 -13.38 -2.20
C LEU A 474 -20.12 -13.79 -1.56
N TYR A 475 -20.35 -13.47 -0.28
CA TYR A 475 -21.66 -13.69 0.36
C TYR A 475 -22.79 -12.88 -0.29
N LEU A 476 -22.50 -11.76 -0.95
CA LEU A 476 -23.51 -10.96 -1.64
C LEU A 476 -23.91 -11.54 -3.01
N ILE A 477 -23.01 -12.30 -3.65
CA ILE A 477 -23.22 -12.80 -5.02
C ILE A 477 -23.46 -14.31 -5.08
N ALA A 478 -23.04 -15.07 -4.08
CA ALA A 478 -23.21 -16.51 -4.05
C ALA A 478 -24.68 -16.89 -3.79
N PRO A 479 -25.20 -17.94 -4.47
CA PRO A 479 -26.56 -18.42 -4.25
C PRO A 479 -26.66 -19.14 -2.90
N ASP A 480 -27.55 -18.66 -2.02
CA ASP A 480 -27.81 -19.22 -0.69
C ASP A 480 -26.51 -19.40 0.12
N PRO A 481 -25.80 -18.31 0.43
CA PRO A 481 -24.41 -18.33 0.92
C PRO A 481 -24.30 -18.84 2.36
N PHE A 482 -25.39 -18.84 3.12
CA PHE A 482 -25.45 -19.31 4.51
C PHE A 482 -25.83 -20.79 4.62
N ASN A 483 -26.03 -21.47 3.48
CA ASN A 483 -26.29 -22.89 3.46
C ASN A 483 -24.98 -23.66 3.62
N SER A 484 -24.91 -24.49 4.66
CA SER A 484 -23.72 -25.28 4.97
C SER A 484 -23.32 -26.24 3.84
N LEU A 485 -24.27 -26.66 3.00
CA LEU A 485 -24.01 -27.47 1.81
C LEU A 485 -23.31 -26.67 0.68
N HIS A 486 -23.45 -25.34 0.67
CA HIS A 486 -22.81 -24.45 -0.32
C HIS A 486 -21.45 -23.91 0.12
N CYS A 487 -21.07 -24.14 1.39
CA CYS A 487 -19.74 -23.76 1.91
C CYS A 487 -18.60 -24.37 1.08
N ALA A 488 -18.78 -25.57 0.51
CA ALA A 488 -17.78 -26.21 -0.35
C ALA A 488 -17.50 -25.39 -1.62
N LYS A 489 -18.55 -24.88 -2.29
CA LYS A 489 -18.40 -24.04 -3.48
C LYS A 489 -17.72 -22.72 -3.14
N LEU A 490 -18.07 -22.12 -2.00
CA LEU A 490 -17.43 -20.91 -1.51
C LEU A 490 -15.93 -21.12 -1.24
N SER A 491 -15.56 -22.26 -0.63
CA SER A 491 -14.14 -22.62 -0.44
C SER A 491 -13.41 -22.77 -1.77
N GLN A 492 -14.02 -23.39 -2.79
CA GLN A 492 -13.41 -23.53 -4.12
C GLN A 492 -13.18 -22.18 -4.79
N VAL A 493 -14.16 -21.26 -4.72
CA VAL A 493 -13.99 -19.89 -5.25
C VAL A 493 -12.88 -19.15 -4.50
N MET A 494 -12.84 -19.27 -3.16
CA MET A 494 -11.79 -18.64 -2.34
C MET A 494 -10.40 -19.19 -2.66
N GLN A 495 -10.27 -20.49 -2.81
CA GLN A 495 -9.02 -21.13 -3.19
C GLN A 495 -8.55 -20.64 -4.57
N ALA A 496 -9.45 -20.55 -5.54
CA ALA A 496 -9.12 -20.06 -6.87
C ALA A 496 -8.70 -18.58 -6.89
N LEU A 497 -9.36 -17.73 -6.10
CA LEU A 497 -9.11 -16.29 -6.08
C LEU A 497 -7.94 -15.86 -5.16
N ARG A 498 -7.69 -16.61 -4.08
CA ARG A 498 -6.80 -16.19 -2.98
C ARG A 498 -5.77 -17.26 -2.58
N GLY A 499 -5.88 -18.48 -3.10
CA GLY A 499 -4.93 -19.56 -2.83
C GLY A 499 -5.09 -20.24 -1.47
N PHE A 500 -6.19 -20.01 -0.74
CA PHE A 500 -6.45 -20.69 0.54
C PHE A 500 -7.89 -21.15 0.69
N GLU A 501 -8.08 -22.19 1.50
CA GLU A 501 -9.39 -22.77 1.79
C GLU A 501 -10.03 -22.18 3.05
N LEU A 502 -11.36 -22.14 3.09
CA LEU A 502 -12.10 -21.68 4.26
C LEU A 502 -12.20 -22.78 5.32
N THR A 503 -12.00 -22.41 6.58
CA THR A 503 -12.23 -23.31 7.72
C THR A 503 -13.72 -23.36 8.06
N LYS A 504 -14.38 -24.50 7.78
CA LYS A 504 -15.84 -24.66 7.87
C LYS A 504 -16.47 -24.17 9.18
N TYR A 505 -15.82 -24.40 10.32
CA TYR A 505 -16.35 -24.04 11.65
C TYR A 505 -16.26 -22.54 11.99
N LYS A 506 -15.61 -21.74 11.14
CA LYS A 506 -15.52 -20.28 11.31
C LYS A 506 -16.50 -19.52 10.41
N MET A 507 -17.35 -20.22 9.66
CA MET A 507 -18.22 -19.60 8.66
C MET A 507 -19.63 -19.34 9.16
N PRO A 508 -20.22 -18.18 8.84
CA PRO A 508 -21.63 -17.92 9.05
C PRO A 508 -22.52 -18.98 8.40
N HIS A 509 -23.50 -19.50 9.15
CA HIS A 509 -24.46 -20.47 8.60
C HIS A 509 -25.86 -20.30 9.18
N TRP A 510 -26.86 -20.58 8.36
CA TRP A 510 -28.26 -20.51 8.76
C TRP A 510 -28.71 -21.83 9.37
N ASP A 511 -28.99 -21.83 10.67
CA ASP A 511 -29.59 -22.96 11.37
C ASP A 511 -31.11 -22.94 11.17
N LYS A 512 -31.58 -23.75 10.21
CA LYS A 512 -33.01 -23.88 9.89
C LYS A 512 -33.85 -24.36 11.07
N SER A 513 -33.29 -25.20 11.94
CA SER A 513 -34.02 -25.77 13.07
C SER A 513 -34.33 -24.72 14.15
N LYS A 514 -33.35 -23.87 14.43
CA LYS A 514 -33.45 -22.78 15.41
C LYS A 514 -33.93 -21.47 14.81
N ARG A 515 -33.98 -21.36 13.47
CA ARG A 515 -34.26 -20.11 12.72
C ARG A 515 -33.31 -18.98 13.11
N VAL A 516 -32.03 -19.29 13.28
CA VAL A 516 -31.00 -18.32 13.64
C VAL A 516 -29.84 -18.38 12.67
N LEU A 517 -29.26 -17.21 12.36
CA LEU A 517 -27.98 -17.11 11.70
C LEU A 517 -26.89 -17.22 12.76
N GLN A 518 -26.08 -18.27 12.69
CA GLN A 518 -24.93 -18.44 13.56
C GLN A 518 -23.71 -17.77 12.92
N ILE A 519 -23.07 -16.86 13.64
CA ILE A 519 -21.85 -16.16 13.21
C ILE A 519 -20.76 -16.55 14.22
N PRO A 520 -19.82 -17.44 13.86
CA PRO A 520 -18.75 -17.84 14.77
C PRO A 520 -17.80 -16.67 15.03
N ASP A 521 -17.75 -16.17 16.27
CA ASP A 521 -16.85 -15.09 16.69
C ASP A 521 -16.16 -15.41 18.03
N GLY A 522 -15.23 -16.36 17.99
CA GLY A 522 -14.46 -16.78 19.17
C GLY A 522 -15.32 -17.45 20.26
N GLU A 523 -14.86 -17.34 21.51
CA GLU A 523 -15.59 -17.90 22.65
C GLU A 523 -16.84 -17.06 22.98
N PRO A 524 -17.97 -17.70 23.33
CA PRO A 524 -19.20 -16.99 23.66
C PRO A 524 -19.00 -16.05 24.83
N LYS A 525 -19.31 -14.76 24.64
CA LYS A 525 -19.32 -13.80 25.74
C LYS A 525 -20.66 -13.87 26.49
N PRO A 526 -20.65 -13.83 27.84
CA PRO A 526 -21.88 -13.90 28.63
C PRO A 526 -22.74 -12.64 28.54
N LYS A 527 -22.15 -11.50 28.14
CA LYS A 527 -22.83 -10.22 27.93
C LYS A 527 -22.41 -9.65 26.57
N HIS A 528 -23.40 -9.21 25.80
CA HIS A 528 -23.20 -8.49 24.56
C HIS A 528 -23.77 -7.08 24.75
N THR A 529 -22.92 -6.07 24.57
CA THR A 529 -23.35 -4.67 24.54
C THR A 529 -23.69 -4.33 23.08
N ILE A 530 -24.87 -3.76 22.88
CA ILE A 530 -25.38 -3.38 21.56
C ILE A 530 -25.49 -1.86 21.53
N ALA A 531 -24.76 -1.23 20.62
CA ALA A 531 -24.95 0.17 20.27
C ALA A 531 -26.12 0.30 19.27
N VAL A 532 -26.99 1.27 19.49
CA VAL A 532 -28.09 1.61 18.59
C VAL A 532 -27.84 3.03 18.09
N SER A 533 -27.74 3.21 16.77
CA SER A 533 -27.57 4.54 16.20
C SER A 533 -28.87 5.33 16.21
N SER A 534 -28.70 6.66 16.17
CA SER A 534 -29.73 7.61 15.77
C SER A 534 -29.06 8.64 14.85
N TRP A 535 -29.41 8.69 13.57
CA TRP A 535 -28.85 9.69 12.64
C TRP A 535 -29.92 10.44 11.85
N GLU A 536 -29.65 11.72 11.59
CA GLU A 536 -30.60 12.66 10.99
C GLU A 536 -30.87 12.37 9.51
N THR A 537 -32.15 12.21 9.18
CA THR A 537 -32.68 12.25 7.80
C THR A 537 -33.54 13.50 7.62
N SER A 538 -33.08 14.43 6.79
CA SER A 538 -33.80 15.70 6.55
C SER A 538 -35.10 15.48 5.75
N GLY A 539 -36.08 16.36 5.94
CA GLY A 539 -37.30 16.37 5.12
C GLY A 539 -37.02 16.40 3.60
N PRO A 540 -36.12 17.27 3.10
CA PRO A 540 -35.70 17.26 1.70
C PRO A 540 -35.09 15.94 1.23
N SER A 541 -34.24 15.29 2.05
CA SER A 541 -33.67 13.98 1.74
C SER A 541 -34.75 12.89 1.67
N PHE A 542 -35.72 12.94 2.57
CA PHE A 542 -36.88 12.04 2.54
C PHE A 542 -37.71 12.23 1.28
N VAL A 543 -38.05 13.48 0.93
CA VAL A 543 -38.79 13.80 -0.30
C VAL A 543 -38.00 13.36 -1.54
N ALA A 544 -36.68 13.59 -1.57
CA ALA A 544 -35.84 13.15 -2.68
C ALA A 544 -35.87 11.63 -2.84
N ALA A 545 -35.76 10.87 -1.75
CA ALA A 545 -35.83 9.42 -1.77
C ALA A 545 -37.20 8.91 -2.30
N VAL A 546 -38.31 9.47 -1.79
CA VAL A 546 -39.68 9.11 -2.25
C VAL A 546 -39.87 9.43 -3.73
N MET A 547 -39.30 10.55 -4.20
CA MET A 547 -39.40 11.00 -5.59
C MET A 547 -38.34 10.39 -6.50
N ASN A 548 -37.51 9.46 -6.01
CA ASN A 548 -36.37 8.87 -6.73
C ASN A 548 -35.44 9.92 -7.37
N LYS A 549 -35.16 11.00 -6.62
CA LYS A 549 -34.23 12.08 -6.97
C LYS A 549 -32.93 11.96 -6.17
N PRO A 550 -31.82 12.53 -6.66
CA PRO A 550 -30.57 12.58 -5.89
C PRO A 550 -30.78 13.23 -4.52
N ASP A 551 -30.16 12.67 -3.48
CA ASP A 551 -30.25 13.21 -2.12
C ASP A 551 -29.52 14.57 -2.08
N PRO A 552 -30.23 15.68 -1.78
CA PRO A 552 -29.62 17.01 -1.73
C PRO A 552 -28.59 17.15 -0.60
N ASP A 553 -28.60 16.25 0.37
CA ASP A 553 -27.69 16.24 1.52
C ASP A 553 -26.67 15.09 1.47
N SER A 554 -26.51 14.43 0.31
CA SER A 554 -25.71 13.20 0.14
C SER A 554 -24.33 13.25 0.80
N ARG A 555 -23.56 14.33 0.58
CA ARG A 555 -22.22 14.52 1.16
C ARG A 555 -22.25 14.61 2.68
N ARG A 556 -23.07 15.50 3.25
CA ARG A 556 -23.13 15.70 4.71
C ARG A 556 -23.71 14.47 5.38
N ARG A 557 -24.68 13.81 4.75
CA ARG A 557 -25.25 12.55 5.20
C ARG A 557 -24.20 11.44 5.27
N TYR A 558 -23.37 11.29 4.23
CA TYR A 558 -22.23 10.37 4.23
C TYR A 558 -21.21 10.71 5.33
N GLN A 559 -20.89 12.00 5.48
CA GLN A 559 -19.98 12.49 6.52
C GLN A 559 -20.50 12.22 7.95
N ARG A 560 -21.81 12.42 8.20
CA ARG A 560 -22.44 12.11 9.49
C ARG A 560 -22.34 10.62 9.82
N LEU A 561 -22.59 9.74 8.84
CA LEU A 561 -22.44 8.30 9.03
C LEU A 561 -20.98 7.91 9.32
N SER A 562 -20.03 8.45 8.57
CA SER A 562 -18.59 8.23 8.82
C SER A 562 -18.19 8.67 10.22
N ARG A 563 -18.63 9.87 10.66
CA ARG A 563 -18.34 10.38 12.01
C ARG A 563 -18.92 9.50 13.10
N LEU A 564 -20.18 9.11 12.98
CA LEU A 564 -20.84 8.22 13.94
C LEU A 564 -20.09 6.90 14.12
N ILE A 565 -19.71 6.26 13.00
CA ILE A 565 -18.97 4.98 13.05
C ILE A 565 -17.55 5.20 13.58
N ASN A 566 -16.88 6.28 13.20
CA ASN A 566 -15.54 6.60 13.71
C ASN A 566 -15.54 6.86 15.21
N GLU A 567 -16.55 7.58 15.71
CA GLU A 567 -16.74 7.80 17.14
C GLU A 567 -16.88 6.46 17.88
N LEU A 568 -17.74 5.56 17.38
CA LEU A 568 -17.90 4.23 17.95
C LEU A 568 -16.62 3.38 17.89
N ILE A 569 -15.87 3.42 16.78
CA ILE A 569 -14.59 2.69 16.67
C ILE A 569 -13.56 3.24 17.67
N SER A 570 -13.51 4.57 17.83
CA SER A 570 -12.56 5.23 18.74
C SER A 570 -12.93 5.06 20.21
N ARG A 571 -14.21 4.92 20.52
CA ARG A 571 -14.77 4.77 21.87
C ARG A 571 -15.87 3.72 21.84
N PRO A 572 -15.52 2.42 21.77
CA PRO A 572 -16.52 1.38 21.62
C PRO A 572 -17.39 1.21 22.87
N ASP A 573 -17.00 1.71 24.06
CA ASP A 573 -17.72 1.53 25.32
C ASP A 573 -18.13 0.06 25.58
N ASN A 574 -17.26 -0.88 25.20
CA ASN A 574 -17.49 -2.33 25.20
C ASN A 574 -18.61 -2.84 24.27
N SER A 575 -19.09 -2.02 23.32
CA SER A 575 -20.04 -2.41 22.28
C SER A 575 -19.47 -3.52 21.41
N GLY A 576 -20.18 -4.65 21.36
CA GLY A 576 -19.86 -5.78 20.48
C GLY A 576 -20.61 -5.74 19.16
N TYR A 577 -21.74 -5.03 19.10
CA TYR A 577 -22.57 -4.89 17.90
C TYR A 577 -23.06 -3.45 17.75
N LEU A 578 -23.20 -3.01 16.50
CA LEU A 578 -23.88 -1.78 16.11
C LEU A 578 -25.11 -2.13 15.30
N ILE A 579 -26.27 -1.64 15.72
CA ILE A 579 -27.51 -1.68 14.95
C ILE A 579 -27.72 -0.30 14.34
N LEU A 580 -28.03 -0.29 13.03
CA LEU A 580 -28.36 0.90 12.25
C LEU A 580 -29.83 0.82 11.80
N PRO A 581 -30.82 1.13 12.67
CA PRO A 581 -32.23 0.90 12.38
C PRO A 581 -32.74 1.65 11.14
N GLU A 582 -32.10 2.75 10.80
CA GLU A 582 -32.54 3.62 9.72
C GLU A 582 -31.94 3.23 8.36
N LEU A 583 -31.12 2.17 8.32
CA LEU A 583 -30.67 1.50 7.10
C LEU A 583 -31.45 0.20 6.81
N ALA A 584 -32.39 -0.17 7.69
CA ALA A 584 -33.13 -1.43 7.64
C ALA A 584 -34.33 -1.41 6.67
#